data_AF-A0A1T1CKU6-F1
#
_entry.id   AF-A0A1T1CKU6-F1
#
_cell.length_a   1.000
_cell.length_b   1.000
_cell.length_c   1.000
_cell.angle_alpha   90.00
_cell.angle_beta   90.00
_cell.angle_gamma   90.00
#
_symmetry.space_group_name_H-M   'P 1'
#
loop_
_entity.id
_entity.type
_entity.pdbx_description
1 polymer ?
#
loop_
_entity_poly.entity_id
_entity_poly.type
_entity_poly.pdbx_seq_one_letter_code
_entity_poly.pdbx_strand_id
1 'polypeptide(L)'
;MQAIPVKVKNVSVYPYVDWNGGGVGPVILPVIEGASGTYAVGTLIMSAFYNLDLDSGNQSPQLVMHQRYVAMGETEDGAPFTTPWMYCTNTSNQPQFGRTIRMNQQDSETINMDAAMLPAYITLGSLTDITVSQLFSPPAIGELMLIENGSGNVIATKTGTPHEMGVEVVGGKRVGTLRVGMKNIMITGKNKEGKTFTMGNLTCLSSNETALFLQEFKF
;
A
#
# COMPACT_ATOMS: atom_id res chain seq x y z
N MET A 1 14.32 21.78 23.89
CA MET A 1 15.62 21.88 23.21
C MET A 1 15.34 22.07 21.73
N GLN A 2 15.88 23.13 21.11
CA GLN A 2 15.70 23.38 19.67
C GLN A 2 16.34 22.22 18.88
N ALA A 3 15.68 21.75 17.82
CA ALA A 3 16.21 20.67 16.99
C ALA A 3 17.52 21.16 16.32
N ILE A 4 18.62 20.46 16.56
CA ILE A 4 19.90 20.74 15.89
C ILE A 4 19.95 19.85 14.64
N PRO A 5 19.89 20.42 13.42
CA PRO A 5 20.00 19.63 12.21
C PRO A 5 21.41 19.05 12.08
N VAL A 6 21.48 17.74 11.88
CA VAL A 6 22.71 16.98 11.65
C VAL A 6 22.73 16.57 10.18
N LYS A 7 23.87 16.76 9.51
CA LYS A 7 24.02 16.33 8.12
C LYS A 7 24.07 14.81 8.02
N VAL A 8 23.40 14.27 7.01
CA VAL A 8 23.27 12.84 6.74
C VAL A 8 23.57 12.52 5.28
N LYS A 9 24.11 11.33 5.03
CA LYS A 9 24.52 10.81 3.72
C LYS A 9 24.10 9.34 3.57
N ASN A 10 24.14 8.83 2.34
CA ASN A 10 23.76 7.45 2.00
C ASN A 10 22.35 7.07 2.49
N VAL A 11 21.45 8.05 2.54
CA VAL A 11 20.10 7.86 3.08
C VAL A 11 19.25 7.08 2.10
N SER A 12 18.70 5.98 2.60
CA SER A 12 17.71 5.16 1.92
C SER A 12 16.37 5.27 2.66
N VAL A 13 15.29 5.53 1.92
CA VAL A 13 13.95 5.71 2.47
C VAL A 13 13.06 4.56 2.03
N TYR A 14 12.37 3.95 2.99
CA TYR A 14 11.52 2.79 2.81
C TYR A 14 10.08 3.12 3.23
N PRO A 15 9.05 2.64 2.50
CA PRO A 15 7.68 2.65 2.97
C PRO A 15 7.55 1.96 4.34
N TYR A 16 6.86 2.58 5.28
CA TYR A 16 6.58 1.95 6.58
C TYR A 16 5.34 1.05 6.48
N VAL A 17 5.47 -0.18 6.94
CA VAL A 17 4.39 -1.17 6.98
C VAL A 17 4.24 -1.66 8.41
N ASP A 18 3.02 -1.58 8.95
CA ASP A 18 2.72 -2.11 10.27
C ASP A 18 2.52 -3.63 10.18
N TRP A 19 3.57 -4.38 10.53
CA TRP A 19 3.60 -5.84 10.37
C TRP A 19 3.24 -6.54 11.67
N ASN A 20 2.00 -7.00 11.77
CA ASN A 20 1.47 -7.74 12.92
C ASN A 20 1.68 -9.27 12.84
N GLY A 21 2.42 -9.76 11.84
CA GLY A 21 2.69 -11.19 11.65
C GLY A 21 3.94 -11.63 12.41
N GLY A 22 3.86 -12.60 13.31
CA GLY A 22 5.00 -13.13 14.08
C GLY A 22 5.99 -13.98 13.26
N GLY A 23 6.52 -13.45 12.15
CA GLY A 23 7.42 -14.12 11.21
C GLY A 23 8.34 -13.17 10.43
N VAL A 24 8.97 -13.66 9.36
CA VAL A 24 9.88 -12.89 8.50
C VAL A 24 9.11 -11.77 7.79
N GLY A 25 9.47 -10.52 8.06
CA GLY A 25 8.80 -9.34 7.51
C GLY A 25 8.96 -9.22 5.98
N PRO A 26 8.08 -8.45 5.31
CA PRO A 26 8.12 -8.26 3.87
C PRO A 26 9.43 -7.61 3.42
N VAL A 27 9.96 -8.02 2.26
CA VAL A 27 11.08 -7.33 1.61
C VAL A 27 10.56 -6.02 1.04
N ILE A 28 10.93 -4.90 1.66
CA ILE A 28 10.53 -3.56 1.25
C ILE A 28 11.68 -2.94 0.46
N LEU A 29 11.42 -2.60 -0.81
CA LEU A 29 12.37 -1.86 -1.63
C LEU A 29 12.38 -0.38 -1.25
N PRO A 30 13.55 0.28 -1.27
CA PRO A 30 13.63 1.70 -1.01
C PRO A 30 13.00 2.53 -2.14
N VAL A 31 12.30 3.60 -1.76
CA VAL A 31 11.73 4.60 -2.68
C VAL A 31 12.72 5.71 -3.01
N ILE A 32 13.68 5.94 -2.12
CA ILE A 32 14.83 6.82 -2.32
C ILE A 32 16.07 6.03 -1.92
N GLU A 33 17.11 6.06 -2.75
CA GLU A 33 18.42 5.47 -2.45
C GLU A 33 19.53 6.51 -2.57
N GLY A 34 20.53 6.40 -1.70
CA GLY A 34 21.78 7.16 -1.79
C GLY A 34 21.62 8.67 -1.59
N ALA A 35 20.56 9.11 -0.91
CA ALA A 35 20.28 10.53 -0.71
C ALA A 35 21.19 11.16 0.36
N SER A 36 21.31 12.49 0.30
CA SER A 36 21.98 13.30 1.33
C SER A 36 21.06 14.42 1.78
N GLY A 37 21.23 14.88 3.01
CA GLY A 37 20.43 15.98 3.54
C GLY A 37 20.69 16.27 5.00
N THR A 38 19.64 16.67 5.72
CA THR A 38 19.70 16.95 7.15
C THR A 38 18.62 16.21 7.92
N TYR A 39 19.00 15.68 9.07
CA TYR A 39 18.11 15.04 10.03
C TYR A 39 18.15 15.80 11.34
N ALA A 40 16.99 16.18 11.86
CA ALA A 40 16.88 16.96 13.08
C ALA A 40 15.93 16.26 14.06
N VAL A 41 16.39 16.12 15.31
CA VAL A 41 15.56 15.66 16.43
C VAL A 41 15.47 16.79 17.45
N GLY A 42 14.25 17.20 17.75
CA GLY A 42 13.95 18.22 18.76
C GLY A 42 13.03 17.70 19.83
N THR A 43 13.08 18.30 21.01
CA THR A 43 12.13 18.01 22.09
C THR A 43 11.55 19.30 22.64
N LEU A 44 10.23 19.38 22.76
CA LEU A 44 9.53 20.49 23.41
C LEU A 44 8.53 19.93 24.42
N ILE A 45 8.77 20.24 25.70
CA ILE A 45 7.94 19.80 26.83
C ILE A 45 7.82 18.26 26.83
N MET A 46 6.69 17.70 26.41
CA MET A 46 6.42 16.27 26.30
C MET A 46 6.32 15.80 24.85
N SER A 47 6.82 16.57 23.89
CA SER A 47 6.77 16.24 22.46
C SER A 47 8.18 16.07 21.91
N ALA A 48 8.40 15.02 21.12
CA ALA A 48 9.59 14.84 20.29
C ALA A 48 9.23 15.11 18.82
N PHE A 49 10.08 15.86 18.12
CA PHE A 49 9.92 16.21 16.71
C PHE A 49 11.07 15.60 15.94
N TYR A 50 10.75 14.93 14.84
CA TYR A 50 11.68 14.31 13.92
C TYR A 50 11.45 14.93 12.55
N ASN A 51 12.49 15.51 11.96
CA ASN A 51 12.44 16.06 10.62
C ASN A 51 13.61 15.51 9.80
N LEU A 52 13.34 15.12 8.57
CA LEU A 52 14.34 14.70 7.60
C LEU A 52 14.11 15.48 6.30
N ASP A 53 15.07 16.29 5.92
CA ASP A 53 15.07 17.06 4.68
C ASP A 53 16.16 16.51 3.77
N LEU A 54 15.82 16.08 2.55
CA LEU A 54 16.77 15.51 1.60
C LEU A 54 17.03 16.48 0.43
N ASP A 55 18.30 16.72 0.11
CA ASP A 55 18.75 17.69 -0.90
C ASP A 55 18.85 17.08 -2.31
N SER A 56 19.09 15.77 -2.40
CA SER A 56 19.15 15.02 -3.66
C SER A 56 19.02 13.52 -3.42
N GLY A 57 18.35 12.80 -4.33
CA GLY A 57 18.24 11.34 -4.31
C GLY A 57 17.65 10.82 -5.62
N ASN A 58 18.09 9.64 -6.07
CA ASN A 58 17.45 8.96 -7.20
C ASN A 58 16.05 8.51 -6.75
N GLN A 59 15.01 9.25 -7.15
CA GLN A 59 13.63 8.94 -6.83
C GLN A 59 13.14 7.82 -7.75
N SER A 60 12.86 6.65 -7.16
CA SER A 60 12.11 5.55 -7.79
C SER A 60 10.60 5.75 -7.50
N PRO A 61 9.64 5.05 -8.15
CA PRO A 61 8.27 5.54 -8.38
C PRO A 61 7.55 6.18 -7.18
N GLN A 62 7.09 7.43 -7.41
CA GLN A 62 6.13 8.24 -6.64
C GLN A 62 6.16 8.10 -5.10
N LEU A 63 7.04 8.89 -4.46
CA LEU A 63 6.81 9.35 -3.09
C LEU A 63 5.40 9.93 -2.98
N VAL A 64 4.65 9.44 -2.00
CA VAL A 64 3.29 9.90 -1.72
C VAL A 64 3.28 10.77 -0.48
N MET A 65 2.70 11.95 -0.63
CA MET A 65 2.49 12.91 0.46
C MET A 65 1.63 12.26 1.56
N HIS A 66 1.96 12.54 2.82
CA HIS A 66 1.30 12.03 4.01
C HIS A 66 1.30 10.49 4.19
N GLN A 67 2.06 9.74 3.39
CA GLN A 67 2.36 8.34 3.72
C GLN A 67 3.52 8.23 4.70
N ARG A 68 3.57 7.09 5.39
CA ARG A 68 4.57 6.79 6.43
C ARG A 68 5.79 6.13 5.80
N TYR A 69 6.96 6.61 6.17
CA TYR A 69 8.26 6.12 5.70
C TYR A 69 9.25 6.01 6.85
N VAL A 70 10.23 5.12 6.72
CA VAL A 70 11.39 5.03 7.60
C VAL A 70 12.63 5.32 6.76
N ALA A 71 13.56 6.07 7.31
CA ALA A 71 14.85 6.34 6.68
C ALA A 71 15.97 5.66 7.46
N MET A 72 16.92 5.11 6.72
CA MET A 72 18.17 4.56 7.22
C MET A 72 19.32 5.22 6.47
N GLY A 73 20.43 5.48 7.13
CA GLY A 73 21.59 6.06 6.48
C GLY A 73 22.72 6.27 7.45
N GLU A 74 23.62 7.19 7.11
CA GLU A 74 24.79 7.51 7.91
C GLU A 74 24.82 9.01 8.21
N THR A 75 25.29 9.41 9.38
CA THR A 75 25.67 10.80 9.65
C THR A 75 26.91 11.18 8.83
N GLU A 76 27.24 12.46 8.77
CA GLU A 76 28.48 12.94 8.12
C GLU A 76 29.72 12.20 8.65
N ASP A 77 29.77 11.96 9.97
CA ASP A 77 30.81 11.22 10.69
C ASP A 77 30.82 9.71 10.43
N GLY A 78 29.87 9.19 9.64
CA GLY A 78 29.76 7.77 9.29
C GLY A 78 29.06 6.91 10.34
N ALA A 79 28.41 7.50 11.35
CA ALA A 79 27.62 6.74 12.30
C ALA A 79 26.28 6.34 11.66
N PRO A 80 25.88 5.05 11.70
CA PRO A 80 24.59 4.65 11.16
C PRO A 80 23.45 5.23 11.99
N PHE A 81 22.37 5.67 11.34
CA PHE A 81 21.15 6.09 12.00
C PHE A 81 19.91 5.46 11.37
N THR A 82 18.85 5.36 12.16
CA THR A 82 17.53 4.94 11.71
C THR A 82 16.51 5.86 12.34
N THR A 83 15.60 6.38 11.53
CA THR A 83 14.53 7.25 12.01
C THR A 83 13.37 6.43 12.54
N PRO A 84 12.53 6.98 13.43
CA PRO A 84 11.17 6.47 13.55
C PRO A 84 10.45 6.60 12.20
N TRP A 85 9.27 5.96 12.08
CA TRP A 85 8.42 6.25 10.93
C TRP A 85 8.04 7.75 10.92
N MET A 86 8.00 8.37 9.75
CA MET A 86 7.70 9.78 9.52
C MET A 86 6.75 9.95 8.34
N TYR A 87 5.95 11.02 8.34
CA TYR A 87 5.10 11.36 7.21
C TYR A 87 5.91 12.11 6.14
N CYS A 88 5.73 11.77 4.87
CA CYS A 88 6.23 12.62 3.78
C CYS A 88 5.43 13.93 3.74
N THR A 89 6.08 15.08 3.92
CA THR A 89 5.47 16.41 3.89
C THR A 89 5.69 17.14 2.57
N ASN A 90 6.67 16.71 1.78
CA ASN A 90 6.99 17.29 0.47
C ASN A 90 7.50 16.18 -0.46
N THR A 91 6.91 16.07 -1.65
CA THR A 91 7.24 15.06 -2.68
C THR A 91 8.01 15.64 -3.87
N SER A 92 8.52 16.87 -3.75
CA SER A 92 9.33 17.50 -4.80
C SER A 92 10.70 16.83 -4.92
N ASN A 93 11.57 17.38 -5.77
CA ASN A 93 12.96 16.91 -5.93
C ASN A 93 13.79 17.01 -4.64
N GLN A 94 13.29 17.73 -3.63
CA GLN A 94 13.85 17.81 -2.28
C GLN A 94 12.80 17.29 -1.30
N PRO A 95 12.69 15.97 -1.13
CA PRO A 95 11.63 15.40 -0.33
C PRO A 95 11.88 15.66 1.16
N GLN A 96 10.79 15.95 1.87
CA GLN A 96 10.80 16.28 3.28
C GLN A 96 9.90 15.31 4.05
N PHE A 97 10.31 14.99 5.27
CA PHE A 97 9.60 14.08 6.15
C PHE A 97 9.54 14.63 7.56
N GLY A 98 8.42 14.40 8.25
CA GLY A 98 8.20 14.89 9.60
C GLY A 98 7.34 13.97 10.45
N ARG A 99 7.64 13.89 11.76
CA ARG A 99 6.75 13.32 12.78
C ARG A 99 6.87 14.06 14.09
N THR A 100 5.73 14.24 14.75
CA THR A 100 5.68 14.67 16.15
C THR A 100 5.12 13.53 17.00
N ILE A 101 5.81 13.18 18.07
CA ILE A 101 5.39 12.17 19.05
C ILE A 101 5.13 12.86 20.38
N ARG A 102 3.94 12.71 20.95
CA ARG A 102 3.63 13.17 22.31
C ARG A 102 3.82 12.04 23.31
N MET A 103 4.69 12.23 24.27
CA MET A 103 4.87 11.32 25.41
C MET A 103 3.57 11.25 26.22
N ASN A 104 3.18 10.05 26.64
CA ASN A 104 1.95 9.72 27.39
C ASN A 104 0.61 9.80 26.64
N GLN A 105 0.59 9.95 25.32
CA GLN A 105 -0.60 9.66 24.53
C GLN A 105 -0.36 8.36 23.74
N GLN A 106 -1.30 7.41 23.80
CA GLN A 106 -1.38 6.38 22.78
C GLN A 106 -1.43 7.09 21.43
N ASP A 107 -0.60 6.66 20.48
CA ASP A 107 -0.54 7.13 19.10
C ASP A 107 -1.98 7.12 18.51
N SER A 108 -2.73 8.20 18.69
CA SER A 108 -4.08 8.39 18.16
C SER A 108 -3.93 8.82 16.71
N GLU A 109 -3.46 7.90 15.88
CA GLU A 109 -3.07 8.11 14.49
C GLU A 109 -4.27 8.20 13.53
N THR A 110 -5.19 9.11 13.80
CA THR A 110 -6.21 9.52 12.82
C THR A 110 -5.90 10.90 12.30
N ILE A 111 -4.80 11.02 11.52
CA ILE A 111 -4.82 11.97 10.40
C ILE A 111 -5.56 11.25 9.27
N ASN A 112 -6.89 11.21 9.41
CA ASN A 112 -7.80 10.84 8.32
C ASN A 112 -7.89 12.05 7.40
N MET A 113 -7.16 12.02 6.28
CA MET A 113 -7.49 12.80 5.10
C MET A 113 -7.18 11.97 3.87
N ASP A 114 -8.20 11.25 3.39
CA ASP A 114 -8.77 11.24 2.03
C ASP A 114 -7.91 11.65 0.81
N ALA A 115 -6.60 11.50 0.86
CA ALA A 115 -5.69 11.74 -0.25
C ALA A 115 -5.04 10.42 -0.65
N ALA A 116 -5.74 9.70 -1.55
CA ALA A 116 -5.22 8.58 -2.33
C ALA A 116 -4.25 7.67 -1.56
N MET A 117 -4.81 6.90 -0.61
CA MET A 117 -4.16 5.68 -0.15
C MET A 117 -3.88 4.86 -1.42
N LEU A 118 -2.62 4.88 -1.90
CA LEU A 118 -2.23 4.02 -3.01
C LEU A 118 -2.76 2.63 -2.68
N PRO A 119 -3.53 2.01 -3.58
CA PRO A 119 -4.05 0.68 -3.29
C PRO A 119 -2.88 -0.22 -2.88
N ALA A 120 -3.10 -1.08 -1.88
CA ALA A 120 -2.10 -2.03 -1.39
C ALA A 120 -1.71 -3.09 -2.45
N TYR A 121 -2.04 -2.85 -3.72
CA TYR A 121 -1.88 -3.70 -4.88
C TYR A 121 -1.38 -2.89 -6.08
N ILE A 122 -0.62 -3.55 -6.95
CA ILE A 122 -0.18 -3.05 -8.25
C ILE A 122 -1.17 -3.49 -9.33
N THR A 123 -1.41 -2.64 -10.33
CA THR A 123 -2.25 -2.97 -11.49
C THR A 123 -1.41 -3.64 -12.58
N LEU A 124 -1.77 -4.85 -12.97
CA LEU A 124 -1.07 -5.64 -14.00
C LEU A 124 -1.65 -5.43 -15.39
N GLY A 125 -2.96 -5.20 -15.51
CA GLY A 125 -3.60 -4.99 -16.81
C GLY A 125 -5.09 -4.71 -16.71
N SER A 126 -5.64 -4.00 -17.69
CA SER A 126 -7.06 -3.63 -17.70
C SER A 126 -7.95 -4.72 -18.28
N LEU A 127 -9.14 -4.85 -17.71
CA LEU A 127 -10.20 -5.76 -18.11
C LEU A 127 -11.51 -5.00 -18.38
N THR A 128 -12.22 -5.44 -19.42
CA THR A 128 -13.56 -4.97 -19.80
C THR A 128 -14.53 -6.14 -19.86
N ASP A 129 -15.84 -5.87 -19.91
CA ASP A 129 -16.90 -6.89 -19.94
C ASP A 129 -16.78 -7.90 -18.77
N ILE A 130 -16.44 -7.41 -17.58
CA ILE A 130 -16.23 -8.24 -16.40
C ILE A 130 -17.56 -8.80 -15.91
N THR A 131 -17.63 -10.12 -15.81
CA THR A 131 -18.70 -10.87 -15.15
C THR A 131 -18.12 -11.52 -13.91
N VAL A 132 -18.78 -11.31 -12.78
CA VAL A 132 -18.41 -11.91 -11.49
C VAL A 132 -19.51 -12.88 -11.08
N SER A 133 -19.15 -14.11 -10.81
CA SER A 133 -20.06 -15.14 -10.33
C SER A 133 -19.51 -15.86 -9.10
N GLN A 134 -20.40 -16.42 -8.29
CA GLN A 134 -20.06 -17.30 -7.18
C GLN A 134 -20.41 -18.73 -7.54
N LEU A 135 -19.44 -19.63 -7.38
CA LEU A 135 -19.63 -21.06 -7.54
C LEU A 135 -19.91 -21.69 -6.18
N PHE A 136 -21.04 -22.40 -6.08
CA PHE A 136 -21.37 -23.15 -4.88
C PHE A 136 -20.88 -24.59 -4.99
N SER A 137 -20.11 -25.00 -3.98
CA SER A 137 -19.69 -26.39 -3.82
C SER A 137 -20.84 -27.22 -3.22
N PRO A 138 -20.82 -28.56 -3.40
CA PRO A 138 -21.82 -29.44 -2.78
C PRO A 138 -22.01 -29.14 -1.28
N PRO A 139 -23.25 -29.15 -0.75
CA PRO A 139 -24.47 -29.77 -1.31
C PRO A 139 -25.37 -28.84 -2.16
N ALA A 140 -25.12 -27.54 -2.18
CA ALA A 140 -25.84 -26.60 -3.06
C ALA A 140 -25.01 -26.43 -4.33
N ILE A 141 -25.31 -27.19 -5.39
CA ILE A 141 -24.58 -27.06 -6.66
C ILE A 141 -25.23 -25.95 -7.49
N GLY A 142 -24.45 -24.96 -7.92
CA GLY A 142 -24.95 -23.89 -8.77
C GLY A 142 -23.96 -22.75 -8.95
N GLU A 143 -24.33 -21.83 -9.84
CA GLU A 143 -23.61 -20.58 -10.09
C GLU A 143 -24.58 -19.42 -9.86
N LEU A 144 -24.14 -18.41 -9.11
CA LEU A 144 -24.89 -17.16 -8.94
C LEU A 144 -24.09 -16.01 -9.52
N MET A 145 -24.68 -15.33 -10.49
CA MET A 145 -24.12 -14.09 -11.02
C MET A 145 -24.25 -12.97 -9.99
N LEU A 146 -23.18 -12.20 -9.79
CA LEU A 146 -23.10 -11.12 -8.81
C LEU A 146 -22.95 -9.76 -9.47
N ILE A 147 -22.07 -9.65 -10.48
CA ILE A 147 -21.86 -8.45 -11.28
C ILE A 147 -21.87 -8.83 -12.76
N GLU A 148 -22.55 -8.03 -13.56
CA GLU A 148 -22.57 -8.13 -15.02
C GLU A 148 -22.03 -6.83 -15.65
N ASN A 149 -21.24 -6.94 -16.72
CA ASN A 149 -20.70 -5.82 -17.49
C ASN A 149 -19.90 -4.79 -16.65
N GLY A 150 -19.07 -5.27 -15.73
CA GLY A 150 -18.10 -4.44 -15.01
C GLY A 150 -16.88 -4.08 -15.86
N SER A 151 -16.11 -3.09 -15.42
CA SER A 151 -14.76 -2.82 -15.93
C SER A 151 -13.79 -2.85 -14.76
N GLY A 152 -12.48 -2.94 -15.00
CA GLY A 152 -11.56 -3.06 -13.88
C GLY A 152 -10.15 -3.43 -14.29
N ASN A 153 -9.34 -3.86 -13.34
CA ASN A 153 -7.96 -4.26 -13.59
C ASN A 153 -7.63 -5.57 -12.88
N VAL A 154 -6.75 -6.35 -13.50
CA VAL A 154 -6.01 -7.40 -12.79
C VAL A 154 -5.04 -6.72 -11.85
N ILE A 155 -5.05 -7.14 -10.60
CA ILE A 155 -4.24 -6.59 -9.53
C ILE A 155 -3.36 -7.69 -8.94
N ALA A 156 -2.22 -7.31 -8.38
CA ALA A 156 -1.40 -8.18 -7.55
C ALA A 156 -1.00 -7.42 -6.29
N THR A 157 -0.84 -8.11 -5.16
CA THR A 157 -0.46 -7.43 -3.92
C THR A 157 0.91 -6.77 -4.05
N LYS A 158 1.04 -5.54 -3.54
CA LYS A 158 2.29 -4.75 -3.57
C LYS A 158 3.29 -5.25 -2.53
N THR A 159 2.78 -5.90 -1.49
CA THR A 159 3.53 -6.41 -0.33
C THR A 159 3.08 -7.83 -0.01
N GLY A 160 4.04 -8.75 0.11
CA GLY A 160 3.80 -10.19 0.12
C GLY A 160 4.46 -10.83 -1.09
N THR A 161 4.65 -12.15 -1.05
CA THR A 161 5.10 -12.91 -2.22
C THR A 161 4.22 -12.53 -3.42
N PRO A 162 4.75 -12.26 -4.63
CA PRO A 162 4.02 -11.80 -5.82
C PRO A 162 3.00 -12.83 -6.38
N HIS A 163 2.46 -13.69 -5.52
CA HIS A 163 1.62 -14.83 -5.81
C HIS A 163 0.14 -14.57 -5.53
N GLU A 164 -0.19 -13.51 -4.77
CA GLU A 164 -1.59 -13.12 -4.54
C GLU A 164 -2.07 -12.20 -5.67
N MET A 165 -2.56 -12.83 -6.72
CA MET A 165 -3.22 -12.17 -7.84
C MET A 165 -4.72 -12.00 -7.54
N GLY A 166 -5.32 -11.00 -8.17
CA GLY A 166 -6.75 -10.75 -8.04
C GLY A 166 -7.27 -9.80 -9.11
N VAL A 167 -8.51 -9.34 -8.91
CA VAL A 167 -9.17 -8.42 -9.82
C VAL A 167 -9.88 -7.35 -9.01
N GLU A 168 -9.68 -6.09 -9.39
CA GLU A 168 -10.55 -4.99 -9.00
C GLU A 168 -11.64 -4.82 -10.06
N VAL A 169 -12.89 -4.67 -9.62
CA VAL A 169 -14.04 -4.45 -10.48
C VAL A 169 -14.72 -3.15 -10.09
N VAL A 170 -14.79 -2.24 -11.03
CA VAL A 170 -15.40 -0.91 -10.95
C VAL A 170 -16.66 -0.91 -11.82
N GLY A 171 -17.77 -0.44 -11.24
CA GLY A 171 -19.04 -0.34 -11.93
C GLY A 171 -19.68 -1.69 -12.26
N GLY A 172 -20.46 -1.72 -13.34
CA GLY A 172 -21.27 -2.88 -13.73
C GLY A 172 -22.61 -2.97 -12.98
N LYS A 173 -23.52 -3.78 -13.51
CA LYS A 173 -24.83 -4.04 -12.92
C LYS A 173 -24.69 -5.10 -11.83
N ARG A 174 -24.94 -4.71 -10.59
CA ARG A 174 -24.97 -5.64 -9.46
C ARG A 174 -26.30 -6.39 -9.46
N VAL A 175 -26.24 -7.65 -9.84
CA VAL A 175 -27.40 -8.56 -9.88
C VAL A 175 -27.52 -9.39 -8.60
N GLY A 176 -26.44 -9.50 -7.83
CA GLY A 176 -26.40 -10.22 -6.55
C GLY A 176 -25.82 -9.38 -5.41
N THR A 177 -26.01 -9.85 -4.17
CA THR A 177 -25.42 -9.22 -2.99
C THR A 177 -23.99 -9.69 -2.79
N LEU A 178 -23.04 -8.75 -2.84
CA LEU A 178 -21.65 -9.00 -2.47
C LEU A 178 -21.46 -8.80 -0.97
N ARG A 179 -20.73 -9.71 -0.33
CA ARG A 179 -20.32 -9.63 1.07
C ARG A 179 -18.84 -9.92 1.18
N VAL A 180 -18.16 -9.16 2.04
CA VAL A 180 -16.76 -9.41 2.39
C VAL A 180 -16.63 -10.82 2.99
N GLY A 181 -15.60 -11.56 2.55
CA GLY A 181 -15.33 -12.94 2.94
C GLY A 181 -16.01 -14.01 2.07
N MET A 182 -16.82 -13.63 1.07
CA MET A 182 -17.38 -14.60 0.10
C MET A 182 -16.26 -15.28 -0.67
N LYS A 183 -16.30 -16.62 -0.73
CA LYS A 183 -15.30 -17.46 -1.40
C LYS A 183 -15.87 -18.12 -2.66
N ASN A 184 -15.00 -18.77 -3.42
CA ASN A 184 -15.31 -19.44 -4.68
C ASN A 184 -15.88 -18.48 -5.73
N ILE A 185 -15.36 -17.25 -5.74
CA ILE A 185 -15.70 -16.28 -6.76
C ILE A 185 -14.92 -16.61 -8.04
N MET A 186 -15.64 -16.57 -9.16
CA MET A 186 -15.13 -16.69 -10.51
C MET A 186 -15.31 -15.34 -11.21
N ILE A 187 -14.27 -14.89 -11.90
CA ILE A 187 -14.27 -13.66 -12.66
C ILE A 187 -13.87 -13.96 -14.08
N THR A 188 -14.70 -13.55 -15.02
CA THR A 188 -14.43 -13.61 -16.46
C THR A 188 -14.49 -12.22 -17.04
N GLY A 189 -13.57 -11.87 -17.93
CA GLY A 189 -13.59 -10.59 -18.64
C GLY A 189 -12.80 -10.67 -19.94
N LYS A 190 -12.62 -9.53 -20.60
CA LYS A 190 -11.79 -9.40 -21.80
C LYS A 190 -10.59 -8.51 -21.53
N ASN A 191 -9.42 -8.92 -22.01
CA ASN A 191 -8.23 -8.08 -21.99
C ASN A 191 -8.26 -7.01 -23.11
N LYS A 192 -7.25 -6.14 -23.16
CA LYS A 192 -7.11 -5.12 -24.22
C LYS A 192 -7.09 -5.68 -25.65
N GLU A 193 -6.68 -6.94 -25.82
CA GLU A 193 -6.65 -7.64 -27.11
C GLU A 193 -8.00 -8.34 -27.43
N GLY A 194 -9.01 -8.20 -26.58
CA GLY A 194 -10.31 -8.86 -26.72
C GLY A 194 -10.32 -10.35 -26.36
N LYS A 195 -9.22 -10.89 -25.83
CA LYS A 195 -9.12 -12.29 -25.38
C LYS A 195 -9.79 -12.46 -24.03
N THR A 196 -10.47 -13.59 -23.86
CA THR A 196 -11.11 -13.96 -22.60
C THR A 196 -10.07 -14.22 -21.52
N PHE A 197 -10.21 -13.51 -20.41
CA PHE A 197 -9.50 -13.73 -19.16
C PHE A 197 -10.46 -14.42 -18.19
N THR A 198 -9.99 -15.42 -17.45
CA THR A 198 -10.79 -16.13 -16.44
C THR A 198 -9.94 -16.43 -15.23
N MET A 199 -10.46 -16.10 -14.05
CA MET A 199 -9.78 -16.32 -12.77
C MET A 199 -10.80 -16.82 -11.74
N GLY A 200 -10.50 -17.97 -11.14
CA GLY A 200 -11.38 -18.63 -10.17
C GLY A 200 -10.78 -18.72 -8.78
N ASN A 201 -11.56 -19.25 -7.84
CA ASN A 201 -11.18 -19.45 -6.44
C ASN A 201 -10.79 -18.14 -5.72
N LEU A 202 -11.47 -17.05 -6.07
CA LEU A 202 -11.24 -15.75 -5.46
C LEU A 202 -12.10 -15.56 -4.21
N THR A 203 -11.59 -14.73 -3.30
CA THR A 203 -12.28 -14.25 -2.10
C THR A 203 -12.58 -12.77 -2.23
N CYS A 204 -13.82 -12.36 -1.94
CA CYS A 204 -14.23 -10.96 -1.92
C CYS A 204 -13.68 -10.27 -0.66
N LEU A 205 -12.84 -9.24 -0.82
CA LEU A 205 -12.28 -8.46 0.29
C LEU A 205 -12.98 -7.13 0.47
N SER A 206 -13.50 -6.54 -0.61
CA SER A 206 -14.29 -5.32 -0.57
C SER A 206 -15.54 -5.50 -1.41
N SER A 207 -16.70 -5.20 -0.83
CA SER A 207 -18.00 -5.17 -1.51
C SER A 207 -18.43 -3.74 -1.88
N ASN A 208 -17.58 -2.72 -1.66
CA ASN A 208 -17.86 -1.33 -1.99
C ASN A 208 -17.89 -1.12 -3.51
N GLU A 209 -18.20 0.09 -3.98
CA GLU A 209 -18.36 0.42 -5.41
C GLU A 209 -17.23 -0.15 -6.28
N THR A 210 -15.98 0.04 -5.84
CA THR A 210 -14.83 -0.76 -6.27
C THR A 210 -14.77 -2.06 -5.48
N ALA A 211 -15.22 -3.15 -6.11
CA ALA A 211 -15.17 -4.47 -5.53
C ALA A 211 -13.77 -5.09 -5.72
N LEU A 212 -13.23 -5.68 -4.66
CA LEU A 212 -11.89 -6.29 -4.67
C LEU A 212 -11.99 -7.78 -4.43
N PHE A 213 -11.31 -8.55 -5.27
CA PHE A 213 -11.27 -10.00 -5.21
C PHE A 213 -9.82 -10.47 -5.28
N LEU A 214 -9.36 -11.25 -4.30
CA LEU A 214 -8.00 -11.81 -4.26
C LEU A 214 -8.03 -13.33 -4.20
N GLN A 215 -7.02 -13.97 -4.78
CA GLN A 215 -6.81 -15.40 -4.63
C GLN A 215 -6.07 -15.68 -3.31
N GLU A 216 -6.78 -16.22 -2.32
CA GLU A 216 -6.16 -16.70 -1.08
C GLU A 216 -5.49 -18.06 -1.33
N PHE A 217 -4.16 -18.13 -1.28
CA PHE A 217 -3.44 -19.41 -1.22
C PHE A 217 -3.36 -19.90 0.22
N LYS A 218 -3.90 -21.09 0.49
CA LYS A 218 -3.68 -21.79 1.76
C LYS A 218 -2.37 -22.56 1.66
N PHE A 219 -1.39 -22.22 2.52
CA PHE A 219 -0.24 -23.07 2.81
C PHE A 219 -0.62 -24.16 3.81
#